data_AF-A0A258SQU0-F1
#
_entry.id   AF-A0A258SQU0-F1
#
_cell.length_a   1.000
_cell.length_b   1.000
_cell.length_c   1.000
_cell.angle_alpha   90.00
_cell.angle_beta   90.00
_cell.angle_gamma   90.00
#
_symmetry.space_group_name_H-M   'P 1'
#
loop_
_entity.id
_entity.type
_entity.pdbx_description
1 polymer ?
#
loop_
_entity_poly.entity_id
_entity_poly.type
_entity_poly.pdbx_seq_one_letter_code
_entity_poly.pdbx_strand_id
1 'polypeptide(L)'
;MVPKEADSDGDGVVDSKDKCPNTPAGRKVNADGCELDRDGDGIVDGADACPDVYAKTADGCPLPAVTEAAPKPAPVPAAEPAPLPRKLVLEGVNFDYDKATLRQEDLAIIDENAENLKKWGDVDVEIAGHTDNRGNDKYNMHLSQHRAAAVRAYLISKGISADRLTAKGYGESQPVADNNTDEGRAKNRRVELIQYR
;
A
#
# COMPACT_ATOMS: atom_id res chain seq x y z
N MET A 1 -48.64 -21.72 -48.18
CA MET A 1 -48.06 -22.05 -46.86
C MET A 1 -46.70 -21.38 -46.83
N VAL A 2 -46.49 -20.39 -45.98
CA VAL A 2 -45.15 -19.81 -45.79
C VAL A 2 -44.34 -20.86 -45.02
N PRO A 3 -43.15 -21.29 -45.48
CA PRO A 3 -42.33 -22.20 -44.70
C PRO A 3 -42.08 -21.57 -43.34
N LYS A 4 -42.32 -22.33 -42.26
CA LYS A 4 -41.92 -21.89 -40.92
C LYS A 4 -40.39 -21.80 -40.93
N GLU A 5 -39.86 -20.61 -40.73
CA GLU A 5 -38.42 -20.40 -40.64
C GLU A 5 -37.85 -21.22 -39.47
N ALA A 6 -36.67 -21.79 -39.68
CA ALA A 6 -35.97 -22.56 -38.67
C ALA A 6 -35.36 -21.62 -37.61
N ASP A 7 -35.27 -22.14 -36.39
CA ASP A 7 -34.65 -21.54 -35.21
C ASP A 7 -33.78 -22.66 -34.63
N SER A 8 -32.50 -22.63 -34.98
CA SER A 8 -31.56 -23.75 -34.81
C SER A 8 -31.04 -23.88 -33.38
N ASP A 9 -30.91 -22.78 -32.64
CA ASP A 9 -30.44 -22.78 -31.25
C ASP A 9 -31.57 -22.60 -30.22
N GLY A 10 -32.78 -22.29 -30.69
CA GLY A 10 -34.01 -22.29 -29.89
C GLY A 10 -34.12 -21.07 -28.97
N ASP A 11 -33.44 -19.98 -29.30
CA ASP A 11 -33.43 -18.75 -28.50
C ASP A 11 -34.67 -17.85 -28.75
N GLY A 12 -35.47 -18.19 -29.77
CA GLY A 12 -36.68 -17.48 -30.17
C GLY A 12 -36.50 -16.52 -31.35
N VAL A 13 -35.31 -16.45 -31.95
CA VAL A 13 -35.01 -15.72 -33.19
C VAL A 13 -34.73 -16.70 -34.32
N VAL A 14 -35.35 -16.47 -35.48
CA VAL A 14 -35.19 -17.34 -36.65
C VAL A 14 -33.80 -17.20 -37.27
N ASP A 15 -33.24 -18.29 -37.80
CA ASP A 15 -31.89 -18.38 -38.37
C ASP A 15 -31.58 -17.29 -39.42
N SER A 16 -32.61 -16.80 -40.13
CA SER A 16 -32.47 -15.76 -41.17
C SER A 16 -32.22 -14.36 -40.61
N LYS A 17 -32.53 -14.12 -39.33
CA LYS A 17 -32.38 -12.85 -38.61
C LYS A 17 -31.42 -12.93 -37.43
N ASP A 18 -31.12 -14.13 -36.99
CA ASP A 18 -30.19 -14.38 -35.90
C ASP A 18 -28.75 -14.10 -36.32
N LYS A 19 -28.10 -13.19 -35.60
CA LYS A 19 -26.70 -12.82 -35.77
C LYS A 19 -25.76 -13.64 -34.87
N CYS A 20 -26.32 -14.39 -33.93
CA CYS A 20 -25.63 -15.21 -32.93
C CYS A 20 -26.15 -16.66 -32.93
N PRO A 21 -25.90 -17.45 -34.01
CA PRO A 21 -26.53 -18.75 -34.31
C PRO A 21 -26.19 -19.94 -33.40
N ASN A 22 -25.73 -19.69 -32.17
CA ASN A 22 -25.40 -20.69 -31.17
C ASN A 22 -25.66 -20.16 -29.74
N THR A 23 -26.67 -19.33 -29.56
CA THR A 23 -27.03 -18.83 -28.24
C THR A 23 -27.51 -19.99 -27.35
N PRO A 24 -26.95 -20.18 -26.15
CA PRO A 24 -27.36 -21.26 -25.27
C PRO A 24 -28.86 -21.20 -24.92
N ALA A 25 -29.54 -22.35 -24.98
CA ALA A 25 -30.95 -22.44 -24.68
C ALA A 25 -31.29 -21.91 -23.26
N GLY A 26 -32.31 -21.04 -23.17
CA GLY A 26 -32.76 -20.43 -21.92
C GLY A 26 -32.10 -19.08 -21.59
N ARG A 27 -31.22 -18.56 -22.46
CA ARG A 27 -30.64 -17.22 -22.33
C ARG A 27 -31.58 -16.15 -22.89
N LYS A 28 -31.48 -14.94 -22.36
CA LYS A 28 -32.28 -13.80 -22.84
C LYS A 28 -31.53 -13.13 -23.99
N VAL A 29 -32.16 -13.12 -25.16
CA VAL A 29 -31.61 -12.53 -26.39
C VAL A 29 -32.33 -11.26 -26.79
N ASN A 30 -31.66 -10.42 -27.56
CA ASN A 30 -32.24 -9.24 -28.20
C ASN A 30 -32.91 -9.60 -29.54
N ALA A 31 -33.39 -8.61 -30.27
CA ALA A 31 -34.07 -8.82 -31.57
C ALA A 31 -33.17 -9.40 -32.67
N ASP A 32 -31.86 -9.43 -32.44
CA ASP A 32 -30.84 -9.98 -33.35
C ASP A 32 -30.39 -11.39 -32.92
N GLY A 33 -30.99 -12.02 -31.90
CA GLY A 33 -30.62 -13.37 -31.43
C GLY A 33 -29.37 -13.42 -30.56
N CYS A 34 -28.80 -12.27 -30.19
CA CYS A 34 -27.61 -12.22 -29.34
C CYS A 34 -27.97 -12.03 -27.87
N GLU A 35 -27.23 -12.70 -26.97
CA GLU A 35 -27.33 -12.47 -25.52
C GLU A 35 -27.17 -10.97 -25.19
N LEU A 36 -27.93 -10.52 -24.19
CA LEU A 36 -27.85 -9.14 -23.70
C LEU A 36 -26.51 -8.91 -22.98
N ASP A 37 -25.92 -7.74 -23.21
CA ASP A 37 -24.80 -7.16 -22.46
C ASP A 37 -25.26 -5.75 -22.09
N ARG A 38 -25.87 -5.61 -20.91
CA ARG A 38 -26.58 -4.38 -20.52
C ARG A 38 -25.67 -3.21 -20.20
N ASP A 39 -24.49 -3.47 -19.64
CA ASP A 39 -23.56 -2.42 -19.28
C ASP A 39 -22.51 -2.15 -20.38
N GLY A 40 -22.36 -3.07 -21.34
CA GLY A 40 -21.56 -2.92 -22.54
C GLY A 40 -20.08 -3.21 -22.33
N ASP A 41 -19.70 -3.92 -21.26
CA ASP A 41 -18.31 -4.20 -20.93
C ASP A 41 -17.64 -5.27 -21.80
N GLY A 42 -18.44 -6.00 -22.58
CA GLY A 42 -18.03 -7.08 -23.47
C GLY A 42 -18.27 -8.48 -22.92
N ILE A 43 -18.87 -8.62 -21.73
CA ILE A 43 -19.32 -9.87 -21.12
C ILE A 43 -20.85 -9.89 -21.13
N VAL A 44 -21.43 -10.98 -21.64
CA VAL A 44 -22.89 -11.13 -21.68
C VAL A 44 -23.48 -11.26 -20.26
N ASP A 45 -24.68 -10.73 -20.03
CA ASP A 45 -25.38 -10.67 -18.74
C ASP A 45 -25.37 -12.00 -17.96
N GLY A 46 -25.41 -13.11 -18.69
CA GLY A 46 -25.47 -14.44 -18.08
C GLY A 46 -24.10 -15.03 -17.71
N ALA A 47 -23.01 -14.39 -18.12
CA ALA A 47 -21.63 -14.72 -17.78
C ALA A 47 -20.97 -13.62 -16.92
N ASP A 48 -21.62 -12.46 -16.81
CA ASP A 48 -21.20 -11.35 -15.99
C ASP A 48 -21.66 -11.53 -14.52
N ALA A 49 -20.73 -11.35 -13.58
CA ALA A 49 -21.03 -11.36 -12.15
C ALA A 49 -21.70 -10.06 -11.69
N CYS A 50 -21.58 -8.97 -12.44
CA CYS A 50 -22.17 -7.66 -12.21
C CYS A 50 -22.89 -7.08 -13.46
N PRO A 51 -23.98 -7.71 -13.96
CA PRO A 51 -24.61 -7.41 -15.28
C PRO A 51 -25.16 -6.00 -15.53
N ASP A 52 -25.10 -5.11 -14.54
CA ASP A 52 -25.61 -3.75 -14.64
C ASP A 52 -24.51 -2.70 -14.33
N VAL A 53 -23.23 -3.11 -14.22
CA VAL A 53 -22.12 -2.26 -13.77
C VAL A 53 -20.87 -2.48 -14.62
N TYR A 54 -20.68 -1.59 -15.60
CA TYR A 54 -19.59 -1.66 -16.56
C TYR A 54 -18.20 -1.85 -15.93
N ALA A 55 -17.54 -2.97 -16.21
CA ALA A 55 -16.13 -3.14 -15.89
C ALA A 55 -15.40 -4.13 -16.82
N LYS A 56 -14.36 -3.66 -17.50
CA LYS A 56 -13.48 -4.52 -18.32
C LYS A 56 -12.54 -5.42 -17.50
N THR A 57 -13.09 -6.26 -16.64
CA THR A 57 -12.38 -7.26 -15.84
C THR A 57 -12.76 -8.65 -16.31
N ALA A 58 -12.12 -9.70 -15.77
CA ALA A 58 -12.40 -11.07 -16.20
C ALA A 58 -13.82 -11.54 -15.86
N ASP A 59 -14.44 -10.94 -14.83
CA ASP A 59 -15.73 -11.37 -14.28
C ASP A 59 -16.83 -10.30 -14.45
N GLY A 60 -16.56 -9.21 -15.17
CA GLY A 60 -17.49 -8.09 -15.43
C GLY A 60 -17.81 -7.19 -14.22
N CYS A 61 -17.29 -7.52 -13.05
CA CYS A 61 -17.38 -6.66 -11.87
C CYS A 61 -16.26 -5.62 -11.80
N PRO A 62 -16.54 -4.38 -11.37
CA PRO A 62 -15.49 -3.43 -11.06
C PRO A 62 -14.60 -4.01 -9.97
N LEU A 63 -13.29 -3.93 -10.18
CA LEU A 63 -12.36 -4.12 -9.08
C LEU A 63 -12.75 -3.15 -7.97
N PRO A 64 -12.75 -3.59 -6.70
CA PRO A 64 -13.00 -2.68 -5.60
C PRO A 64 -12.10 -1.46 -5.79
N ALA A 65 -12.73 -0.28 -5.82
CA ALA A 65 -12.02 0.96 -6.02
C ALA A 65 -10.84 1.01 -5.05
N VAL A 66 -9.61 1.01 -5.59
CA VAL A 66 -8.42 1.40 -4.83
C VAL A 66 -8.46 2.92 -4.65
N THR A 67 -9.53 3.40 -4.01
CA THR A 67 -9.56 4.71 -3.39
C THR A 67 -9.07 4.54 -1.97
N GLU A 68 -7.96 5.22 -1.71
CA GLU A 68 -7.26 5.42 -0.44
C GLU A 68 -6.18 4.40 -0.05
N ALA A 69 -5.05 4.97 0.36
CA ALA A 69 -4.06 4.36 1.23
C ALA A 69 -4.73 3.55 2.34
N ALA A 70 -4.04 2.51 2.80
CA ALA A 70 -4.49 1.64 3.88
C ALA A 70 -5.30 2.39 4.96
N PRO A 71 -6.51 1.90 5.32
CA PRO A 71 -7.30 2.52 6.36
C PRO A 71 -6.49 2.56 7.66
N LYS A 72 -6.43 3.74 8.27
CA LYS A 72 -6.15 3.85 9.71
C LYS A 72 -7.15 2.93 10.42
N PRO A 73 -6.73 1.99 11.30
CA PRO A 73 -7.65 1.08 11.96
C PRO A 73 -8.79 1.84 12.65
N ALA A 74 -10.03 1.41 12.45
CA ALA A 74 -11.19 1.89 13.19
C ALA A 74 -10.96 1.71 14.71
N PRO A 75 -11.50 2.60 15.56
CA PRO A 75 -11.23 2.58 16.99
C PRO A 75 -11.80 1.29 17.59
N VAL A 76 -10.90 0.47 18.13
CA VAL A 76 -11.22 -0.52 19.16
C VAL A 76 -12.11 0.15 20.21
N PRO A 77 -13.13 -0.53 20.77
CA PRO A 77 -13.83 -0.03 21.95
C PRO A 77 -12.75 0.36 22.96
N ALA A 78 -12.78 1.59 23.44
CA ALA A 78 -11.77 2.15 24.32
C ALA A 78 -11.67 1.32 25.61
N ALA A 79 -10.90 0.24 25.57
CA ALA A 79 -9.95 -0.05 26.61
C ALA A 79 -9.14 1.23 26.77
N GLU A 80 -9.03 1.72 28.00
CA GLU A 80 -8.29 2.92 28.35
C GLU A 80 -7.04 3.04 27.46
N PRO A 81 -6.86 4.16 26.73
CA PRO A 81 -5.77 4.26 25.78
C PRO A 81 -4.48 3.95 26.52
N ALA A 82 -3.84 2.85 26.12
CA ALA A 82 -2.47 2.58 26.47
C ALA A 82 -1.70 3.89 26.22
N PRO A 83 -0.90 4.35 27.19
CA PRO A 83 -0.24 5.65 27.09
C PRO A 83 0.45 5.73 25.73
N LEU A 84 0.16 6.80 24.98
CA LEU A 84 0.69 6.96 23.63
C LEU A 84 2.21 6.78 23.67
N PRO A 85 2.76 6.02 22.72
CA PRO A 85 4.20 5.83 22.66
C PRO A 85 4.93 7.18 22.62
N ARG A 86 5.94 7.36 23.47
CA ARG A 86 6.81 8.53 23.38
C ARG A 86 7.61 8.42 22.09
N LYS A 87 7.41 9.40 21.20
CA LYS A 87 8.17 9.53 19.95
C LYS A 87 9.28 10.55 20.17
N LEU A 88 10.52 10.13 19.92
CA LEU A 88 11.69 10.99 19.89
C LEU A 88 12.21 11.02 18.47
N VAL A 89 11.96 12.13 17.76
CA VAL A 89 12.55 12.34 16.44
C VAL A 89 14.03 12.65 16.65
N LEU A 90 14.92 11.89 16.01
CA LEU A 90 16.35 12.19 16.01
C LEU A 90 16.59 13.34 15.04
N GLU A 91 16.22 14.54 15.45
CA GLU A 91 16.47 15.75 14.67
C GLU A 91 17.99 15.93 14.53
N GLY A 92 18.48 15.94 13.29
CA GLY A 92 19.90 16.18 12.99
C GLY A 92 20.77 14.93 12.78
N VAL A 93 20.24 13.70 12.83
CA VAL A 93 20.99 12.52 12.35
C VAL A 93 20.91 12.48 10.82
N ASN A 94 21.73 13.32 10.20
CA ASN A 94 21.79 13.50 8.77
C ASN A 94 22.78 12.50 8.17
N PHE A 95 22.26 11.48 7.50
CA PHE A 95 23.09 10.60 6.67
C PHE A 95 23.51 11.32 5.40
N ASP A 96 24.79 11.22 5.04
CA ASP A 96 25.26 11.63 3.72
C ASP A 96 24.47 10.91 2.62
N TYR A 97 24.35 11.58 1.47
CA TYR A 97 23.71 11.02 0.28
C TYR A 97 24.36 9.67 -0.07
N ASP A 98 23.53 8.62 -0.18
CA ASP A 98 23.92 7.24 -0.50
C ASP A 98 24.84 6.55 0.56
N LYS A 99 24.87 7.04 1.80
CA LYS A 99 25.61 6.38 2.89
C LYS A 99 24.70 6.04 4.06
N ALA A 100 24.99 4.88 4.68
CA ALA A 100 24.48 4.49 5.99
C ALA A 100 25.52 4.74 7.10
N THR A 101 26.66 5.36 6.77
CA THR A 101 27.73 5.68 7.71
C THR A 101 27.34 6.91 8.53
N LEU A 102 27.40 6.78 9.85
CA LEU A 102 27.19 7.88 10.78
C LEU A 102 28.41 8.81 10.78
N ARG A 103 28.20 10.12 10.61
CA ARG A 103 29.30 11.10 10.66
C ARG A 103 29.67 11.37 12.11
N GLN A 104 30.93 11.74 12.35
CA GLN A 104 31.43 11.94 13.70
C GLN A 104 30.74 13.10 14.42
N GLU A 105 30.28 14.13 13.70
CA GLU A 105 29.41 15.17 14.24
C GLU A 105 28.03 14.67 14.69
N ASP A 106 27.46 13.67 14.01
CA ASP A 106 26.14 13.13 14.31
C ASP A 106 26.20 12.12 15.48
N LEU A 107 27.39 11.55 15.75
CA LEU A 107 27.59 10.64 16.88
C LEU A 107 27.28 11.31 18.23
N ALA A 108 27.56 12.61 18.37
CA ALA A 108 27.23 13.36 19.58
C ALA A 108 25.71 13.45 19.81
N ILE A 109 24.94 13.62 18.74
CA ILE A 109 23.48 13.63 18.78
C ILE A 109 22.97 12.25 19.16
N ILE A 110 23.50 11.18 18.54
CA ILE A 110 23.07 9.81 18.85
C ILE A 110 23.45 9.42 20.28
N ASP A 111 24.58 9.91 20.80
CA ASP A 111 24.99 9.73 22.19
C ASP A 111 24.01 10.39 23.16
N GLU A 112 23.62 11.64 22.92
CA GLU A 112 22.60 12.31 23.72
C GLU A 112 21.27 11.54 23.71
N ASN A 113 20.88 11.04 22.54
CA ASN A 113 19.66 10.24 22.39
C ASN A 113 19.78 8.87 23.07
N ALA A 114 20.95 8.24 23.06
CA ALA A 114 21.21 7.01 23.80
C ALA A 114 21.06 7.23 25.31
N GLU A 115 21.56 8.34 25.84
CA GLU A 115 21.37 8.72 27.25
C GLU A 115 19.90 9.01 27.58
N ASN A 116 19.18 9.67 26.68
CA ASN A 116 17.74 9.87 26.85
C ASN A 116 16.96 8.56 26.81
N LEU A 117 17.37 7.61 25.96
CA LEU A 117 16.76 6.28 25.88
C LEU A 117 17.02 5.45 27.14
N LYS A 118 18.20 5.58 27.76
CA LYS A 118 18.48 4.97 29.07
C LYS A 118 17.55 5.52 30.16
N LYS A 119 17.21 6.81 30.13
CA LYS A 119 16.25 7.42 31.08
C LYS A 119 14.83 6.92 30.89
N TRP A 120 14.47 6.37 29.73
CA TRP A 120 13.14 5.80 29.51
C TRP A 120 12.91 4.49 30.25
N GLY A 121 13.96 3.88 30.81
CA GLY A 121 13.84 2.64 31.58
C GLY A 121 13.84 1.41 30.67
N ASP A 122 13.01 0.41 30.98
CA ASP A 122 12.86 -0.83 30.21
C ASP A 122 11.68 -0.71 29.22
N VAL A 123 11.97 -0.11 28.07
CA VAL A 123 10.97 0.18 27.03
C VAL A 123 11.45 -0.34 25.68
N ASP A 124 10.52 -0.82 24.86
CA ASP A 124 10.80 -1.26 23.50
C ASP A 124 10.75 -0.07 22.55
N VAL A 125 11.72 0.01 21.65
CA VAL A 125 11.97 1.16 20.79
C VAL A 125 12.17 0.69 19.34
N GLU A 126 11.35 1.24 18.45
CA GLU A 126 11.48 1.09 17.01
C GLU A 126 12.33 2.24 16.46
N ILE A 127 13.33 1.89 15.67
CA ILE A 127 14.21 2.80 14.96
C ILE A 127 13.69 2.85 13.52
N ALA A 128 12.89 3.86 13.22
CA ALA A 128 12.24 4.04 11.93
C ALA A 128 13.12 4.88 11.00
N GLY A 129 13.61 4.27 9.92
CA GLY A 129 14.41 4.95 8.90
C GLY A 129 13.55 5.44 7.72
N HIS A 130 13.80 6.65 7.26
CA HIS A 130 13.08 7.27 6.14
C HIS A 130 14.04 7.87 5.10
N THR A 131 13.57 7.92 3.85
CA THR A 131 14.27 8.57 2.73
C THR A 131 13.42 9.68 2.12
N ASP A 132 14.02 10.45 1.22
CA ASP A 132 13.24 11.27 0.28
C ASP A 132 12.75 10.42 -0.90
N ASN A 133 12.06 11.06 -1.84
CA ASN A 133 11.52 10.43 -3.04
C ASN A 133 12.52 10.31 -4.22
N ARG A 134 13.83 10.54 -4.00
CA ARG A 134 14.82 10.40 -5.06
C ARG A 134 15.32 8.96 -5.09
N GLY A 135 15.09 8.28 -6.21
CA GLY A 135 15.44 6.87 -6.38
C GLY A 135 14.21 6.04 -6.71
N ASN A 136 14.36 4.72 -6.72
CA ASN A 136 13.22 3.81 -6.77
C ASN A 136 12.86 3.33 -5.36
N ASP A 137 11.60 2.98 -5.16
CA ASP A 137 11.07 2.54 -3.85
C ASP A 137 11.90 1.40 -3.24
N LYS A 138 12.28 0.39 -4.04
CA LYS A 138 13.09 -0.74 -3.57
C LYS A 138 14.45 -0.28 -3.02
N TYR A 139 15.13 0.62 -3.73
CA TYR A 139 16.39 1.20 -3.30
C TYR A 139 16.22 2.02 -2.01
N ASN A 140 15.18 2.85 -1.93
CA ASN A 140 14.87 3.65 -0.75
C ASN A 140 14.51 2.79 0.48
N MET A 141 13.83 1.67 0.26
CA MET A 141 13.53 0.68 1.29
C MET A 141 14.81 0.04 1.84
N HIS A 142 15.73 -0.40 0.96
CA HIS A 142 17.02 -0.93 1.38
C HIS A 142 17.84 0.12 2.13
N LEU A 143 17.93 1.34 1.60
CA LEU A 143 18.72 2.44 2.19
C LEU A 143 18.21 2.80 3.59
N SER A 144 16.90 3.00 3.75
CA SER A 144 16.29 3.28 5.05
C SER A 144 16.49 2.16 6.07
N GLN A 145 16.37 0.89 5.64
CA GLN A 145 16.62 -0.26 6.49
C GLN A 145 18.07 -0.32 6.96
N HIS A 146 19.03 -0.08 6.06
CA HIS A 146 20.45 -0.04 6.42
C HIS A 146 20.77 1.11 7.38
N ARG A 147 20.15 2.29 7.20
CA ARG A 147 20.30 3.43 8.12
C ARG A 147 19.74 3.12 9.50
N ALA A 148 18.54 2.57 9.59
CA ALA A 148 17.94 2.14 10.86
C ALA A 148 18.81 1.08 11.56
N ALA A 149 19.35 0.12 10.81
CA ALA A 149 20.25 -0.91 11.34
C ALA A 149 21.58 -0.33 11.85
N ALA A 150 22.14 0.69 11.18
CA ALA A 150 23.36 1.37 11.62
C ALA A 150 23.13 2.11 12.96
N VAL A 151 22.02 2.83 13.10
CA VAL A 151 21.65 3.49 14.37
C VAL A 151 21.44 2.45 15.46
N ARG A 152 20.75 1.33 15.16
CA ARG A 152 20.58 0.22 16.10
C ARG A 152 21.90 -0.32 16.60
N ALA A 153 22.82 -0.65 15.69
CA ALA A 153 24.13 -1.17 16.05
C ALA A 153 24.91 -0.19 16.93
N TYR A 154 24.83 1.11 16.63
CA TYR A 154 25.47 2.14 17.43
C TYR A 154 24.84 2.28 18.82
N LEU A 155 23.52 2.29 18.94
CA LEU A 155 22.83 2.32 20.24
C LEU A 155 23.15 1.09 21.10
N ILE A 156 23.27 -0.10 20.47
CA ILE A 156 23.72 -1.31 21.17
C ILE A 156 25.14 -1.12 21.71
N SER A 157 26.05 -0.53 20.93
CA SER A 157 27.42 -0.25 21.38
C SER A 157 27.48 0.74 22.56
N LYS A 158 26.45 1.58 22.73
CA LYS A 158 26.30 2.50 23.86
C LYS A 158 25.66 1.87 25.10
N GLY A 159 25.38 0.57 25.06
CA GLY A 159 24.90 -0.23 26.18
C GLY A 159 23.39 -0.42 26.24
N ILE A 160 22.67 -0.18 25.14
CA ILE A 160 21.23 -0.44 25.06
C ILE A 160 21.00 -1.88 24.60
N SER A 161 20.11 -2.61 25.26
CA SER A 161 19.86 -4.01 24.90
C SER A 161 19.34 -4.14 23.46
N ALA A 162 19.92 -5.05 22.70
CA ALA A 162 19.53 -5.34 21.32
C ALA A 162 18.08 -5.86 21.21
N ASP A 163 17.57 -6.48 22.28
CA ASP A 163 16.21 -7.05 22.35
C ASP A 163 15.14 -5.96 22.41
N ARG A 164 15.51 -4.78 22.92
CA ARG A 164 14.63 -3.62 23.05
C ARG A 164 14.61 -2.75 21.80
N LEU A 165 15.48 -3.03 20.82
CA LEU A 165 15.68 -2.19 19.66
C LEU A 165 15.27 -2.93 18.39
N THR A 166 14.25 -2.43 17.71
CA THR A 166 13.78 -2.93 16.43
C THR A 166 14.12 -1.94 15.33
N ALA A 167 14.89 -2.32 14.31
CA ALA A 167 15.23 -1.44 13.20
C ALA A 167 14.33 -1.70 11.99
N LYS A 168 13.67 -0.66 11.48
CA LYS A 168 12.74 -0.78 10.35
C LYS A 168 12.90 0.37 9.36
N GLY A 169 13.15 0.01 8.10
CA GLY A 169 13.12 0.93 6.99
C GLY A 169 11.70 1.14 6.49
N TYR A 170 11.36 2.39 6.20
CA TYR A 170 10.08 2.78 5.60
C TYR A 170 10.26 3.40 4.20
N GLY A 171 11.50 3.56 3.74
CA GLY A 171 11.80 4.24 2.48
C GLY A 171 11.15 5.63 2.41
N GLU A 172 10.54 5.92 1.28
CA GLU A 172 9.86 7.19 1.00
C GLU A 172 8.37 7.18 1.36
N SER A 173 7.85 6.06 1.90
CA SER A 173 6.42 5.85 2.12
C SER A 173 5.79 6.73 3.20
N GLN A 174 6.61 7.36 4.05
CA GLN A 174 6.17 8.22 5.15
C GLN A 174 6.89 9.58 5.15
N PRO A 175 6.57 10.45 4.18
CA PRO A 175 7.12 11.80 4.13
C PRO A 175 6.47 12.67 5.22
N VAL A 176 7.28 13.53 5.84
CA VAL A 176 6.83 14.54 6.82
C VAL A 176 6.85 15.95 6.25
N ALA A 177 7.45 16.13 5.09
CA ALA A 177 7.53 17.39 4.37
C ALA A 177 7.43 17.17 2.85
N ASP A 178 7.30 18.27 2.12
CA ASP A 178 7.15 18.25 0.67
C ASP A 178 8.40 17.71 -0.03
N ASN A 179 8.24 16.60 -0.77
CA ASN A 179 9.30 15.97 -1.54
C ASN A 179 9.72 16.76 -2.79
N ASN A 180 9.00 17.82 -3.16
CA ASN A 180 9.36 18.65 -4.30
C ASN A 180 10.43 19.71 -3.97
N THR A 181 10.59 20.06 -2.70
CA THR A 181 11.60 21.05 -2.23
C THR A 181 12.86 20.37 -1.68
N ASP A 182 14.03 21.01 -1.80
CA ASP A 182 15.27 20.45 -1.24
C ASP A 182 15.20 20.41 0.30
N GLU A 183 14.54 21.41 0.90
CA GLU A 183 14.31 21.52 2.34
C GLU A 183 13.38 20.41 2.84
N GLY A 184 12.29 20.13 2.13
CA GLY A 184 11.35 19.08 2.51
C GLY A 184 11.95 17.68 2.31
N ARG A 185 12.72 17.46 1.23
CA ARG A 185 13.52 16.24 1.07
C ARG A 185 14.53 16.05 2.20
N ALA A 186 15.20 17.12 2.63
CA ALA A 186 16.12 17.06 3.76
C ALA A 186 15.41 16.63 5.06
N LYS A 187 14.18 17.09 5.29
CA LYS A 187 13.35 16.66 6.42
C LYS A 187 12.88 15.21 6.30
N ASN A 188 12.64 14.71 5.07
CA ASN A 188 12.20 13.33 4.86
C ASN A 188 13.34 12.31 5.04
N ARG A 189 14.58 12.68 4.75
CA ARG A 189 15.79 11.89 5.06
C ARG A 189 16.11 11.91 6.56
N ARG A 190 15.35 11.15 7.36
CA ARG A 190 15.42 11.17 8.82
C ARG A 190 15.39 9.77 9.44
N VAL A 191 15.73 9.69 10.72
CA VAL A 191 15.50 8.52 11.57
C VAL A 191 14.73 8.93 12.82
N GLU A 192 13.79 8.10 13.25
CA GLU A 192 12.97 8.34 14.43
C GLU A 192 13.12 7.19 15.43
N LEU A 193 13.09 7.50 16.73
CA LEU A 193 12.97 6.53 17.80
C LEU A 193 11.53 6.57 18.32
N ILE A 194 10.82 5.46 18.18
CA ILE A 194 9.43 5.34 18.54
C ILE A 194 9.36 4.31 19.66
N GLN A 195 9.06 4.74 20.89
CA GLN A 195 8.68 3.77 21.93
C GLN A 195 7.45 3.00 21.44
N TYR A 196 7.27 1.73 21.77
CA TYR A 196 5.99 1.05 21.47
C TYR A 196 5.56 0.05 22.55
N ARG A 197 6.34 -0.07 23.62
CA ARG A 197 6.01 -0.85 24.81
C ARG A 197 6.56 -0.18 26.08
#